data_AF-A0A1E8CWJ8-F1
#
_entry.id   AF-A0A1E8CWJ8-F1
#
_cell.length_a   1.000
_cell.length_b   1.000
_cell.length_c   1.000
_cell.angle_alpha   90.00
_cell.angle_beta   90.00
_cell.angle_gamma   90.00
#
_symmetry.space_group_name_H-M   'P 1'
#
loop_
_entity.id
_entity.type
_entity.pdbx_description
1 polymer ?
#
loop_
_entity_poly.entity_id
_entity_poly.type
_entity_poly.pdbx_seq_one_letter_code
_entity_poly.pdbx_strand_id
1 'polypeptide(L)'
;MRRGVVVAVIALLLTIATGAGALATVHLTHPRDETAFLDYLRTYGSTSDTGGTLALPPTDQLLAEGDRACDWLNGQPWALWRNDGEFGYNKRMQRYLDSVSEPVAWAPAGPIRSYVLAGAWTRLCPASVELHMPHALGRSSTD
;
A
#
# COMPACT_ATOMS: atom_id res chain seq x y z
N MET A 1 -22.12 23.16 35.13
CA MET A 1 -22.25 22.36 33.89
C MET A 1 -21.44 22.89 32.70
N ARG A 2 -21.23 24.20 32.50
CA ARG A 2 -20.50 24.75 31.33
C ARG A 2 -18.99 24.44 31.26
N ARG A 3 -18.26 24.34 32.38
CA ARG A 3 -16.81 24.11 32.38
C ARG A 3 -16.40 22.68 32.00
N GLY A 4 -17.19 21.66 32.36
CA GLY A 4 -16.89 20.26 32.02
C GLY A 4 -17.06 19.95 30.53
N VAL A 5 -18.03 20.59 29.87
CA VAL A 5 -18.26 20.46 28.42
C VAL A 5 -17.12 21.08 27.63
N VAL A 6 -16.60 22.24 28.06
CA VAL A 6 -15.48 22.91 27.39
C VAL A 6 -14.19 22.09 27.49
N VAL A 7 -13.90 21.49 28.66
CA VAL A 7 -12.72 20.61 28.82
C VAL A 7 -12.86 19.33 27.99
N ALA A 8 -14.04 18.72 27.94
CA ALA A 8 -14.29 17.53 27.11
C ALA A 8 -14.17 17.83 25.62
N VAL A 9 -14.67 18.97 25.14
CA VAL A 9 -14.54 19.40 23.75
C VAL A 9 -13.08 19.72 23.39
N ILE A 10 -12.32 20.37 24.27
CA ILE A 10 -10.90 20.65 24.04
C ILE A 10 -10.08 19.35 24.02
N ALA A 11 -10.33 18.42 24.95
CA ALA A 11 -9.66 17.13 24.99
C ALA A 11 -9.96 16.28 23.73
N LEU A 12 -11.20 16.32 23.25
CA LEU A 12 -11.63 15.65 22.02
C LEU A 12 -10.99 16.29 20.77
N LEU A 13 -10.92 17.61 20.70
CA LEU A 13 -10.26 18.32 19.59
C LEU A 13 -8.75 18.05 19.56
N LEU A 14 -8.09 17.97 20.72
CA LEU A 14 -6.67 17.62 20.82
C LEU A 14 -6.39 16.18 20.39
N THR A 15 -7.30 15.23 20.65
CA THR A 15 -7.15 13.83 20.18
C THR A 15 -7.41 13.67 18.69
N ILE A 16 -8.34 14.45 18.12
CA ILE A 16 -8.59 14.44 16.67
C ILE A 16 -7.43 15.10 15.92
N ALA A 17 -6.88 16.19 16.45
CA ALA A 17 -5.77 16.91 15.83
C ALA A 17 -4.47 16.07 15.75
N THR A 18 -4.18 15.25 16.76
CA THR A 18 -3.01 14.36 16.74
C THR A 18 -3.17 13.20 15.78
N GLY A 19 -4.37 12.62 15.67
CA GLY A 19 -4.63 11.53 14.72
C GLY A 19 -4.57 11.97 13.25
N ALA A 20 -5.23 13.07 12.90
CA ALA A 20 -5.26 13.56 11.52
C ALA A 20 -3.89 14.10 11.05
N GLY A 21 -3.13 14.75 11.94
CA GLY A 21 -1.79 15.26 11.62
C GLY A 21 -0.79 14.16 11.31
N ALA A 22 -0.84 13.04 12.03
CA ALA A 22 0.02 11.89 11.78
C ALA A 22 -0.25 11.25 10.40
N LEU A 23 -1.52 11.04 10.05
CA LEU A 23 -1.90 10.52 8.73
C LEU A 23 -1.45 11.45 7.60
N ALA A 24 -1.68 12.75 7.72
CA ALA A 24 -1.26 13.73 6.73
C ALA A 24 0.27 13.72 6.54
N THR A 25 1.04 13.56 7.62
CA THR A 25 2.49 13.47 7.55
C THR A 25 2.96 12.23 6.78
N VAL A 26 2.35 11.06 7.03
CA VAL A 26 2.69 9.83 6.30
C VAL A 26 2.44 9.98 4.80
N HIS A 27 1.31 10.59 4.41
CA HIS A 27 1.01 10.84 3.00
C HIS A 27 1.98 11.82 2.32
N LEU A 28 2.49 12.80 3.07
CA LEU A 28 3.48 13.75 2.54
C LEU A 28 4.87 13.12 2.39
N THR A 29 5.26 12.22 3.29
CA THR A 29 6.58 11.55 3.23
C THR A 29 6.60 10.34 2.30
N HIS A 30 5.43 9.81 1.92
CA HIS A 30 5.27 8.67 1.03
C HIS A 30 4.35 9.03 -0.16
N PRO A 31 4.85 9.84 -1.11
CA PRO A 31 4.07 10.25 -2.26
C PRO A 31 3.82 9.09 -3.23
N ARG A 32 2.69 9.18 -3.95
CA ARG A 32 2.40 8.35 -5.12
C ARG A 32 3.38 8.70 -6.25
N ASP A 33 3.92 7.67 -6.90
CA ASP A 33 4.84 7.79 -8.04
C ASP A 33 4.46 6.80 -9.16
N GLU A 34 3.70 7.29 -10.14
CA GLU A 34 3.26 6.51 -11.29
C GLU A 34 4.41 6.20 -12.25
N THR A 35 5.43 7.06 -12.31
CA THR A 35 6.58 6.86 -13.20
C THR A 35 7.42 5.69 -12.69
N ALA A 36 7.75 5.71 -11.40
CA ALA A 36 8.49 4.61 -10.77
C ALA A 36 7.71 3.29 -10.78
N PHE A 37 6.37 3.35 -10.73
CA PHE A 37 5.52 2.17 -10.91
C PHE A 37 5.68 1.55 -12.31
N LEU A 38 5.58 2.34 -13.37
CA LEU A 38 5.73 1.83 -14.74
C LEU A 38 7.16 1.34 -15.00
N ASP A 39 8.18 2.03 -14.48
CA ASP A 39 9.58 1.59 -14.57
C ASP A 39 9.80 0.27 -13.84
N TYR A 40 9.19 0.09 -12.67
CA TYR A 40 9.20 -1.18 -11.95
C TYR A 40 8.61 -2.30 -12.81
N LEU A 41 7.48 -2.07 -13.49
CA LEU A 41 6.86 -3.10 -14.34
C LEU A 41 7.66 -3.42 -15.59
N ARG A 42 8.34 -2.44 -16.20
CA ARG A 42 9.26 -2.71 -17.31
C ARG A 42 10.43 -3.59 -16.88
N THR A 43 10.91 -3.39 -15.65
CA THR A 43 12.09 -4.07 -15.11
C THR A 43 11.77 -5.46 -14.58
N TYR A 44 10.65 -5.63 -13.87
CA TYR A 44 10.34 -6.83 -13.10
C TYR A 44 9.02 -7.50 -13.50
N GLY A 45 8.20 -6.86 -14.35
CA GLY A 45 6.84 -7.32 -14.63
C GLY A 45 6.74 -8.60 -15.47
N SER A 46 7.84 -9.06 -16.08
CA SER A 46 7.88 -10.27 -16.92
C SER A 46 8.62 -11.42 -16.25
N THR A 47 8.13 -12.65 -16.41
CA THR A 47 8.89 -13.90 -16.10
C THR A 47 9.86 -14.32 -17.18
N SER A 48 9.85 -13.67 -18.34
CA SER A 48 10.69 -14.10 -19.46
C SER A 48 12.16 -13.72 -19.22
N ASP A 49 12.96 -14.70 -18.79
CA ASP A 49 14.44 -14.62 -18.64
C ASP A 49 15.17 -14.23 -19.95
N THR A 50 14.45 -14.06 -21.07
CA THR A 50 14.99 -13.81 -22.41
C THR A 50 15.41 -12.36 -22.69
N GLY A 51 15.49 -11.49 -21.67
CA GLY A 51 16.06 -10.13 -21.82
C GLY A 51 15.28 -9.21 -22.77
N GLY A 52 14.06 -9.60 -23.16
CA GLY A 52 13.15 -8.76 -23.95
C GLY A 52 12.48 -7.70 -23.08
N THR A 53 12.41 -6.46 -23.56
CA THR A 53 11.62 -5.41 -22.91
C THR A 53 10.15 -5.80 -22.93
N LEU A 54 9.52 -5.91 -21.74
CA LEU A 54 8.09 -6.13 -21.64
C LEU A 54 7.34 -4.95 -22.29
N ALA A 55 6.58 -5.22 -23.34
CA ALA A 55 5.64 -4.25 -23.87
C ALA A 55 4.51 -4.07 -22.86
N LEU A 56 4.49 -2.93 -22.18
CA LEU A 56 3.43 -2.63 -21.22
C LEU A 56 2.10 -2.43 -21.95
N PRO A 57 0.99 -2.97 -21.42
CA PRO A 57 -0.35 -2.60 -21.88
C PRO A 57 -0.62 -1.10 -21.63
N PRO A 58 -1.75 -0.56 -22.10
CA PRO A 58 -2.13 0.81 -21.85
C PRO A 58 -2.01 1.20 -20.36
N THR A 59 -1.39 2.36 -20.12
CA THR A 59 -1.04 2.84 -18.77
C THR A 59 -2.25 2.94 -17.85
N ASP A 60 -3.40 3.36 -18.38
CA ASP A 60 -4.66 3.45 -17.65
C ASP A 60 -5.11 2.11 -17.07
N GLN A 61 -4.92 1.01 -17.80
CA GLN A 61 -5.25 -0.33 -17.30
C GLN A 61 -4.35 -0.73 -16.13
N LEU A 62 -3.03 -0.47 -16.26
CA LEU A 62 -2.06 -0.79 -15.20
C LEU A 62 -2.32 0.03 -13.94
N LEU A 63 -2.58 1.33 -14.09
CA LEU A 63 -2.92 2.21 -12.98
C LEU A 63 -4.24 1.78 -12.34
N ALA A 64 -5.27 1.42 -13.13
CA ALA A 64 -6.54 0.98 -12.58
C ALA A 64 -6.43 -0.28 -11.71
N GLU A 65 -5.63 -1.27 -12.10
CA GLU A 65 -5.38 -2.44 -11.23
C GLU A 65 -4.55 -2.08 -10.00
N GLY A 66 -3.56 -1.19 -10.16
CA GLY A 66 -2.79 -0.69 -9.03
C GLY A 66 -3.66 0.04 -8.02
N ASP A 67 -4.60 0.85 -8.49
CA ASP A 67 -5.58 1.57 -7.67
C ASP A 67 -6.53 0.59 -6.97
N ARG A 68 -7.02 -0.45 -7.66
CA ARG A 68 -7.79 -1.54 -7.02
C ARG A 68 -7.01 -2.21 -5.89
N ALA A 69 -5.72 -2.46 -6.09
CA ALA A 69 -4.86 -3.03 -5.07
C ALA A 69 -4.67 -2.09 -3.87
N CYS A 70 -4.56 -0.79 -4.12
CA CYS A 70 -4.46 0.24 -3.09
C CYS A 70 -5.77 0.40 -2.29
N ASP A 71 -6.91 0.39 -2.97
CA ASP A 71 -8.23 0.47 -2.33
C ASP A 71 -8.50 -0.75 -1.45
N TRP A 72 -8.18 -1.95 -1.92
CA TRP A 72 -8.30 -3.15 -1.11
C TRP A 72 -7.42 -3.07 0.14
N LEU A 73 -6.17 -2.58 0.00
CA LEU A 73 -5.25 -2.43 1.11
C LEU A 73 -5.78 -1.43 2.16
N ASN A 74 -6.36 -0.31 1.71
CA ASN A 74 -6.98 0.69 2.58
C ASN A 74 -8.18 0.14 3.38
N GLY A 75 -8.87 -0.88 2.85
CA GLY A 75 -9.93 -1.58 3.57
C GLY A 75 -9.44 -2.57 4.62
N GLN A 76 -8.13 -2.80 4.74
CA GLN A 76 -7.57 -3.78 5.68
C GLN A 76 -7.35 -3.16 7.08
N PRO A 77 -7.26 -4.00 8.13
CA PRO A 77 -6.83 -3.54 9.43
C PRO A 77 -5.38 -3.03 9.39
N TRP A 78 -5.15 -1.87 10.02
CA TRP A 78 -3.82 -1.30 10.25
C TRP A 78 -2.94 -2.23 11.08
N ALA A 79 -1.63 -2.16 10.88
CA ALA A 79 -0.67 -3.02 11.57
C ALA A 79 0.49 -2.28 12.24
N LEU A 80 0.39 -0.96 12.38
CA LEU A 80 1.40 -0.08 13.00
C LEU A 80 2.06 -0.65 14.28
N TRP A 81 1.31 -1.39 15.11
CA TRP A 81 1.81 -2.02 16.34
C TRP A 81 1.65 -3.55 16.38
N ARG A 82 1.20 -4.17 15.29
CA ARG A 82 0.88 -5.61 15.24
C ARG A 82 2.00 -6.35 14.52
N ASN A 83 2.65 -7.27 15.22
CA ASN A 83 3.80 -8.02 14.69
C ASN A 83 3.44 -9.46 14.26
N ASP A 84 2.16 -9.80 14.24
CA ASP A 84 1.71 -11.14 13.88
C ASP A 84 1.96 -11.42 12.39
N GLY A 85 2.32 -12.66 12.06
CA GLY A 85 2.64 -13.06 10.69
C GLY A 85 1.51 -12.83 9.68
N GLU A 86 0.26 -12.71 10.12
CA GLU A 86 -0.90 -12.41 9.26
C GLU A 86 -0.85 -11.00 8.65
N PHE A 87 -0.09 -10.10 9.25
CA PHE A 87 0.08 -8.72 8.80
C PHE A 87 1.27 -8.56 7.85
N GLY A 88 2.07 -9.62 7.68
CA GLY A 88 3.22 -9.65 6.79
C GLY A 88 2.83 -9.50 5.31
N TYR A 89 3.73 -8.90 4.54
CA TYR A 89 3.55 -8.55 3.13
C TYR A 89 3.06 -9.72 2.27
N ASN A 90 3.74 -10.87 2.32
CA ASN A 90 3.41 -12.04 1.51
C ASN A 90 2.01 -12.59 1.81
N LYS A 91 1.60 -12.60 3.09
CA LYS A 91 0.27 -13.08 3.48
C LYS A 91 -0.84 -12.14 2.98
N ARG A 92 -0.64 -10.82 3.03
CA ARG A 92 -1.57 -9.86 2.45
C ARG A 92 -1.67 -10.00 0.94
N MET A 93 -0.53 -10.11 0.26
CA MET A 93 -0.52 -10.29 -1.19
C MET A 93 -1.31 -11.54 -1.58
N GLN A 94 -1.11 -12.65 -0.88
CA GLN A 94 -1.89 -13.86 -1.12
C GLN A 94 -3.39 -13.63 -0.88
N ARG A 95 -3.78 -12.99 0.23
CA ARG A 95 -5.21 -12.69 0.48
C ARG A 95 -5.84 -11.81 -0.59
N TYR A 96 -5.11 -10.83 -1.12
CA TYR A 96 -5.61 -10.04 -2.23
C TYR A 96 -5.82 -10.94 -3.45
N LEU A 97 -4.79 -11.70 -3.84
CA LEU A 97 -4.85 -12.58 -5.00
C LEU A 97 -5.98 -13.62 -4.89
N ASP A 98 -6.21 -14.16 -3.70
CA ASP A 98 -7.33 -15.08 -3.42
C ASP A 98 -8.69 -14.38 -3.48
N SER A 99 -8.75 -13.07 -3.19
CA SER A 99 -9.99 -12.28 -3.22
C SER A 99 -10.38 -11.80 -4.63
N VAL A 100 -9.44 -11.76 -5.58
CA VAL A 100 -9.68 -11.33 -6.95
C VAL A 100 -9.75 -12.52 -7.91
N SER A 101 -10.95 -12.87 -8.34
CA SER A 101 -11.19 -13.93 -9.33
C SER A 101 -11.21 -13.43 -10.78
N GLU A 102 -11.37 -12.12 -10.98
CA GLU A 102 -11.49 -11.54 -12.32
C GLU A 102 -10.13 -11.52 -13.05
N PRO A 103 -10.09 -11.91 -14.33
CA PRO A 103 -8.90 -11.77 -15.15
C PRO A 103 -8.56 -10.29 -15.39
N VAL A 104 -7.27 -9.97 -15.48
CA VAL A 104 -6.81 -8.63 -15.87
C VAL A 104 -6.86 -8.48 -17.39
N ALA A 105 -7.21 -7.28 -17.87
CA ALA A 105 -7.48 -7.02 -19.29
C ALA A 105 -6.30 -7.29 -20.23
N TRP A 106 -5.07 -7.20 -19.72
CA TRP A 106 -3.85 -7.45 -20.50
C TRP A 106 -3.32 -8.89 -20.41
N ALA A 107 -3.98 -9.77 -19.66
CA ALA A 107 -3.55 -11.16 -19.61
C ALA A 107 -3.83 -11.88 -20.97
N PRO A 108 -2.95 -12.77 -21.43
CA PRO A 108 -1.72 -13.23 -20.78
C PRO A 108 -0.44 -12.46 -21.19
N ALA A 109 -0.54 -11.46 -22.08
CA ALA A 109 0.61 -10.85 -22.74
C ALA A 109 1.27 -9.71 -21.94
N GLY A 110 0.60 -9.17 -20.91
CA GLY A 110 1.13 -8.10 -20.07
C GLY A 110 1.85 -8.58 -18.80
N PRO A 111 2.16 -7.65 -17.88
CA PRO A 111 2.87 -8.00 -16.65
C PRO A 111 2.09 -8.95 -15.76
N ILE A 112 2.81 -9.77 -15.02
CA ILE A 112 2.21 -10.69 -14.05
C ILE A 112 1.57 -9.86 -12.94
N ARG A 113 0.34 -10.25 -12.59
CA ARG A 113 -0.49 -9.53 -11.63
C ARG A 113 0.19 -9.31 -10.27
N SER A 114 0.97 -10.27 -9.79
CA SER A 114 1.72 -10.13 -8.53
C SER A 114 2.76 -9.01 -8.57
N TYR A 115 3.44 -8.81 -9.71
CA TYR A 115 4.36 -7.68 -9.89
C TYR A 115 3.60 -6.35 -10.01
N VAL A 116 2.44 -6.34 -10.67
CA VAL A 116 1.55 -5.16 -10.69
C VAL A 116 1.16 -4.76 -9.27
N LEU A 117 0.78 -5.72 -8.43
CA LEU A 117 0.49 -5.49 -7.02
C LEU A 117 1.69 -4.99 -6.24
N ALA A 118 2.84 -5.65 -6.38
CA ALA A 118 4.05 -5.27 -5.66
C ALA A 118 4.50 -3.85 -6.00
N GLY A 119 4.46 -3.51 -7.29
CA GLY A 119 4.71 -2.16 -7.77
C GLY A 119 3.68 -1.16 -7.23
N ALA A 120 2.39 -1.48 -7.27
CA ALA A 120 1.35 -0.57 -6.81
C ALA A 120 1.47 -0.25 -5.32
N TRP A 121 1.66 -1.25 -4.47
CA TRP A 121 1.81 -1.03 -3.03
C TRP A 121 3.07 -0.22 -2.71
N THR A 122 4.19 -0.48 -3.38
CA THR A 122 5.45 0.22 -3.10
C THR A 122 5.56 1.60 -3.74
N ARG A 123 4.82 1.88 -4.82
CA ARG A 123 4.98 3.10 -5.64
C ARG A 123 3.71 3.93 -5.74
N LEU A 124 2.52 3.32 -5.82
CA LEU A 124 1.26 4.05 -6.00
C LEU A 124 0.58 4.45 -4.68
N CYS A 125 0.65 3.59 -3.67
CA CYS A 125 0.11 3.87 -2.33
C CYS A 125 1.08 3.55 -1.18
N PRO A 126 2.31 4.09 -1.21
CA PRO A 126 3.32 3.79 -0.18
C PRO A 126 2.89 4.26 1.22
N ALA A 127 2.10 5.33 1.32
CA ALA A 127 1.51 5.77 2.59
C ALA A 127 0.56 4.72 3.20
N SER A 128 -0.29 4.09 2.37
CA SER A 128 -1.16 3.01 2.82
C SER A 128 -0.33 1.82 3.29
N VAL A 129 0.72 1.48 2.56
CA VAL A 129 1.65 0.42 2.97
C VAL A 129 2.29 0.72 4.33
N GLU A 130 2.75 1.95 4.56
CA GLU A 130 3.34 2.36 5.83
C GLU A 130 2.39 2.14 7.02
N LEU A 131 1.10 2.43 6.86
CA LEU A 131 0.09 2.24 7.91
C LEU A 131 -0.29 0.77 8.14
N HIS A 132 -0.09 -0.06 7.13
CA HIS A 132 -0.50 -1.46 7.14
C HIS A 132 0.67 -2.43 7.28
N MET A 133 1.92 -1.99 7.34
CA MET A 133 3.03 -2.89 7.64
C MET A 133 3.37 -2.87 9.13
N PRO A 134 3.72 -4.03 9.71
CA PRO A 134 4.32 -4.08 11.03
C PRO A 134 5.62 -3.28 11.05
N HIS A 135 5.71 -2.32 11.96
CA HIS A 135 6.96 -1.64 12.25
C HIS A 135 7.54 -2.23 13.53
N ALA A 136 8.78 -2.68 13.47
CA ALA A 136 9.49 -3.03 14.68
C ALA A 136 9.66 -1.75 15.51
N LEU A 137 8.86 -1.60 16.59
CA LEU A 137 9.16 -0.63 17.64
C LEU A 137 10.57 -0.96 18.13
N GLY A 138 11.51 -0.05 17.85
CA GLY A 138 12.95 -0.30 17.90
C GLY A 138 13.39 -1.34 18.93
N ARG A 139 13.74 -2.54 18.47
CA ARG A 139 14.74 -3.31 19.18
C ARG A 139 16.07 -2.63 18.87
N SER A 140 16.61 -1.93 19.86
CA SER A 140 18.06 -1.71 19.88
C SER A 140 18.71 -3.07 19.72
N SER A 141 19.42 -3.28 18.61
CA SER A 141 20.35 -4.38 18.47
C SER A 141 21.50 -4.13 19.45
N THR A 142 21.35 -4.65 20.67
CA THR A 142 22.48 -4.99 21.53
C THR A 142 22.55 -6.50 21.54
N ASP A 143 23.25 -7.04 20.55
CA ASP A 143 23.99 -8.30 20.65
C ASP A 143 25.47 -7.97 20.45
#